data_AF-A0A5C8LNW5-F1
#
_entry.id   AF-A0A5C8LNW5-F1
#
_cell.length_a   1.000
_cell.length_b   1.000
_cell.length_c   1.000
_cell.angle_alpha   90.00
_cell.angle_beta   90.00
_cell.angle_gamma   90.00
#
_symmetry.space_group_name_H-M   'P 1'
#
loop_
_entity.id
_entity.type
_entity.pdbx_description
1 polymer ?
#
loop_
_entity_poly.entity_id
_entity_poly.type
_entity_poly.pdbx_seq_one_letter_code
_entity_poly.pdbx_strand_id
1 'polypeptide(L)'
;MHIRLDTLSKLVNNVSRSKFSYLHLLDAHGEYIIGEDAIDGKAGLSREDFTVMKSEYTGWTIRSGFVDGVVFRFLSNVNAFWMVIGIITVLAGAVWIVYVSRQNYKPIQSLLDRLSSVPLQKPHILGQVKHDEFKIIDNLLDHLLEQFGKYRLENDENFSYRRRYLFEELLTGTQLQPDEGWDKELSRFGFQKTYDQYRVAILEIDRYSNFTATYTNKDQYLIKFIIDNVVQELNQHAGILICLEWIEKHRLCVVCQLPNELAASDPFREIMRKTAEWVQTNVAITITCGLGTKVSGLQRVSSSYEEALEALSYKTTFGVSSVIEFKDINNKSGEDIFRSLPSIRELVHFFRIGDAEWERHYQSLFAEIRIQLFSREQVVNLMNYLLFHFYKEMSGLSPEYMECWREYALNPINEWMATFDTVDELEKELHVILVDACRRLDILRAQRNQHDLIDQVKAYIENEYNNPDFSLVMLSEKFKLTPNYLSRLFKEEFGEKFIDYLAELRIEQAKHLLVTTPSAIQEIAVKVGYTHTFSFIRVFKKLVGRTPGDYRKEFQQA
;
A
#
# COMPACT_ATOMS: atom_id res chain seq x y z
N MET A 1 85.70 -39.97 -52.78
CA MET A 1 84.71 -38.94 -53.15
C MET A 1 84.72 -37.91 -52.04
N HIS A 2 85.26 -36.70 -52.29
CA HIS A 2 85.48 -35.69 -51.25
C HIS A 2 84.16 -35.01 -50.86
N ILE A 3 83.55 -35.44 -49.76
CA ILE A 3 82.47 -34.67 -49.12
C ILE A 3 83.12 -33.42 -48.50
N ARG A 4 82.72 -32.23 -48.95
CA ARG A 4 83.20 -30.95 -48.38
C ARG A 4 82.54 -30.73 -47.02
N LEU A 5 83.26 -31.09 -45.96
CA LEU A 5 82.87 -30.97 -44.55
C LEU A 5 82.32 -29.59 -44.16
N ASP A 6 82.84 -28.51 -44.75
CA ASP A 6 82.39 -27.13 -44.47
C ASP A 6 80.93 -26.86 -44.84
N THR A 7 80.42 -27.50 -45.89
CA THR A 7 79.03 -27.26 -46.31
C THR A 7 78.05 -28.02 -45.41
N LEU A 8 78.47 -29.20 -44.94
CA LEU A 8 77.71 -30.02 -44.00
C LEU A 8 77.64 -29.37 -42.62
N SER A 9 78.76 -28.80 -42.13
CA SER A 9 78.78 -28.12 -40.82
C SER A 9 77.88 -26.89 -40.79
N LYS A 10 77.83 -26.11 -41.88
CA LYS A 10 76.92 -24.95 -41.99
C LYS A 10 75.45 -25.36 -42.00
N LEU A 11 75.10 -26.45 -42.68
CA LEU A 11 73.73 -26.96 -42.71
C LEU A 11 73.29 -27.46 -41.32
N VAL A 12 74.15 -28.23 -40.66
CA VAL A 12 73.88 -28.79 -39.33
C VAL A 12 73.81 -27.70 -38.26
N ASN A 13 74.74 -26.74 -38.24
CA ASN A 13 74.69 -25.63 -37.27
C ASN A 13 73.48 -24.70 -37.45
N ASN A 14 72.94 -24.58 -38.67
CA ASN A 14 71.71 -23.81 -38.87
C ASN A 14 70.47 -24.53 -38.32
N VAL A 15 70.47 -25.86 -38.32
CA VAL A 15 69.36 -26.67 -37.78
C VAL A 15 69.49 -26.85 -36.25
N SER A 16 70.70 -26.93 -35.71
CA SER A 16 70.94 -27.13 -34.27
C SER A 16 70.98 -25.84 -33.43
N ARG A 17 70.63 -24.68 -34.00
CA ARG A 17 70.65 -23.36 -33.31
C ARG A 17 69.55 -23.17 -32.24
N SER A 18 69.12 -24.26 -31.63
CA SER A 18 68.17 -24.30 -30.52
C SER A 18 68.95 -24.57 -29.23
N LYS A 19 68.91 -23.65 -28.26
CA LYS A 19 69.53 -23.84 -26.92
C LYS A 19 68.98 -25.06 -26.15
N PHE A 20 67.99 -25.75 -26.70
CA PHE A 20 67.27 -26.84 -26.07
C PHE A 20 67.65 -28.22 -26.61
N SER A 21 68.24 -28.31 -27.81
CA SER A 21 68.51 -29.58 -28.49
C SER A 21 69.89 -29.57 -29.15
N TYR A 22 70.66 -30.64 -28.99
CA TYR A 22 71.97 -30.80 -29.62
C TYR A 22 71.93 -31.88 -30.71
N LEU A 23 72.82 -31.76 -31.69
CA LEU A 23 73.02 -32.75 -32.74
C LEU A 23 74.52 -32.94 -32.99
N HIS A 24 75.02 -34.15 -32.77
CA HIS A 24 76.40 -34.54 -32.93
C HIS A 24 76.53 -35.53 -34.09
N LEU A 25 77.56 -35.37 -34.91
CA LEU A 25 77.88 -36.25 -36.02
C LEU A 25 79.30 -36.77 -35.81
N LEU A 26 79.44 -38.09 -35.67
CA LEU A 26 80.70 -38.77 -35.39
C LEU A 26 81.14 -39.59 -36.60
N ASP A 27 82.45 -39.74 -36.79
CA ASP A 27 82.99 -40.56 -37.86
C ASP A 27 82.90 -42.07 -37.57
N ALA A 28 83.45 -42.91 -38.46
CA ALA A 28 83.43 -44.36 -38.32
C ALA A 28 84.26 -44.90 -37.14
N HIS A 29 85.21 -44.11 -36.63
CA HIS A 29 86.04 -44.41 -35.47
C HIS A 29 85.48 -43.82 -34.17
N GLY A 30 84.38 -43.06 -34.26
CA GLY A 30 83.71 -42.46 -33.12
C GLY A 30 84.26 -41.08 -32.72
N GLU A 31 85.07 -40.46 -33.58
CA GLU A 31 85.58 -39.10 -33.37
C GLU A 31 84.55 -38.06 -33.86
N TYR A 32 84.43 -36.93 -33.17
CA TYR A 32 83.44 -35.90 -33.50
C TYR A 32 83.82 -35.17 -34.80
N ILE A 33 82.95 -35.28 -35.80
CA ILE A 33 83.06 -34.51 -37.05
C ILE A 33 82.42 -33.13 -36.87
N ILE A 34 81.20 -33.10 -36.33
CA ILE A 34 80.43 -31.86 -36.06
C ILE A 34 79.69 -32.04 -34.73
N GLY A 35 79.85 -31.10 -33.80
CA GLY A 35 79.16 -31.07 -32.51
C GLY A 35 79.75 -29.98 -31.62
N GLU A 36 78.93 -29.29 -30.83
CA GLU A 36 79.35 -28.11 -30.05
C GLU A 36 80.51 -28.40 -29.08
N ASP A 37 80.73 -29.66 -28.68
CA ASP A 37 81.83 -30.06 -27.79
C ASP A 37 83.17 -30.31 -28.52
N ALA A 38 83.24 -30.21 -29.86
CA ALA A 38 84.49 -30.33 -30.62
C ALA A 38 85.40 -29.08 -30.51
N ILE A 39 84.91 -27.98 -29.92
CA ILE A 39 85.62 -26.69 -29.88
C ILE A 39 85.90 -26.23 -28.43
N ASP A 40 85.23 -26.74 -27.41
CA ASP A 40 85.50 -26.39 -26.00
C ASP A 40 85.45 -27.63 -25.10
N GLY A 41 86.62 -28.20 -24.77
CA GLY A 41 86.80 -29.40 -23.96
C GLY A 41 86.34 -29.27 -22.50
N LYS A 42 85.02 -29.27 -22.28
CA LYS A 42 84.38 -29.44 -20.97
C LYS A 42 83.18 -30.39 -21.08
N ALA A 43 83.46 -31.67 -20.90
CA ALA A 43 82.45 -32.69 -20.59
C ALA A 43 81.81 -32.36 -19.22
N GLY A 44 80.58 -31.86 -19.21
CA GLY A 44 79.98 -31.35 -17.97
C GLY A 44 78.46 -31.42 -17.83
N LEU A 45 77.72 -31.97 -18.79
CA LEU A 45 76.28 -32.19 -18.67
C LEU A 45 75.96 -33.59 -19.21
N SER A 46 75.33 -34.46 -18.40
CA SER A 46 74.80 -35.73 -18.88
C SER A 46 73.70 -35.42 -19.89
N ARG A 47 73.95 -35.75 -21.15
CA ARG A 47 72.98 -35.56 -22.22
C ARG A 47 72.53 -36.95 -22.66
N GLU A 48 71.26 -37.27 -22.47
CA GLU A 48 70.71 -38.53 -22.99
C GLU A 48 70.52 -38.40 -24.51
N ASP A 49 71.14 -39.31 -25.25
CA ASP A 49 71.00 -39.41 -26.70
C ASP A 49 69.62 -39.98 -27.03
N PHE A 50 68.68 -39.12 -27.43
CA PHE A 50 67.30 -39.54 -27.70
C PHE A 50 67.16 -40.31 -29.03
N THR A 51 68.05 -40.06 -29.98
CA THR A 51 68.06 -40.75 -31.27
C THR A 51 69.50 -40.91 -31.77
N VAL A 52 69.90 -42.16 -32.08
CA VAL A 52 71.21 -42.51 -32.64
C VAL A 52 70.99 -43.27 -33.95
N MET A 53 71.54 -42.78 -35.05
CA MET A 53 71.50 -43.45 -36.35
C MET A 53 72.90 -43.59 -36.93
N LYS A 54 73.24 -44.77 -37.47
CA LYS A 54 74.54 -45.04 -38.10
C LYS A 54 74.37 -45.28 -39.59
N SER A 55 75.16 -44.59 -40.41
CA SER A 55 75.14 -44.71 -41.86
C SER A 55 75.96 -45.92 -42.31
N GLU A 56 75.33 -46.89 -42.99
CA GLU A 56 75.99 -48.10 -43.50
C GLU A 56 77.04 -47.82 -44.57
N TYR A 57 76.92 -46.70 -45.31
CA TYR A 57 77.83 -46.37 -46.41
C TYR A 57 79.13 -45.68 -45.95
N THR A 58 79.05 -44.78 -44.96
CA THR A 58 80.19 -43.97 -44.50
C THR A 58 80.74 -44.39 -43.13
N GLY A 59 79.97 -45.21 -42.39
CA GLY A 59 80.26 -45.57 -41.01
C GLY A 59 79.93 -44.47 -39.99
N TRP A 60 79.52 -43.28 -40.42
CA TRP A 60 79.26 -42.14 -39.55
C TRP A 60 78.01 -42.33 -38.69
N THR A 61 78.05 -41.82 -37.46
CA THR A 61 76.95 -41.94 -36.49
C THR A 61 76.42 -40.56 -36.12
N ILE A 62 75.11 -40.33 -36.31
CA ILE A 62 74.42 -39.11 -35.91
C ILE A 62 73.71 -39.37 -34.58
N ARG A 63 73.92 -38.49 -33.61
CA ARG A 63 73.27 -38.50 -32.31
C ARG A 63 72.56 -37.18 -32.07
N SER A 64 71.31 -37.21 -31.63
CA SER A 64 70.58 -35.99 -31.28
C SER A 64 69.75 -36.21 -30.02
N GLY A 65 69.66 -35.18 -29.19
CA GLY A 65 68.89 -35.21 -27.96
C GLY A 65 68.58 -33.81 -27.42
N PHE A 66 67.84 -33.77 -26.32
CA PHE A 66 67.58 -32.52 -25.60
C PHE A 66 68.63 -32.30 -24.53
N VAL A 67 69.00 -31.04 -24.29
CA VAL A 67 69.95 -30.71 -23.22
C VAL A 67 69.22 -30.82 -21.88
N ASP A 68 69.54 -31.89 -21.15
CA ASP A 68 68.83 -32.27 -19.94
C ASP A 68 68.81 -31.15 -18.88
N GLY A 69 67.63 -30.97 -18.27
CA GLY A 69 67.40 -29.97 -17.24
C GLY A 69 67.09 -28.53 -17.71
N VAL A 70 67.34 -28.15 -18.98
CA VAL A 70 67.02 -26.79 -19.46
C VAL A 70 65.52 -26.63 -19.73
N VAL A 71 64.90 -27.60 -20.42
CA VAL A 71 63.45 -27.59 -20.68
C VAL A 71 62.67 -27.69 -19.38
N PHE A 72 63.12 -28.55 -18.46
CA PHE A 72 62.51 -28.70 -17.14
C PHE A 72 62.62 -27.42 -16.29
N ARG A 73 63.77 -26.73 -16.30
CA ARG A 73 63.91 -25.42 -15.63
C ARG A 73 63.01 -24.35 -16.23
N PHE A 74 62.84 -24.32 -17.54
CA PHE A 74 61.93 -23.37 -18.18
C PHE A 74 60.46 -23.59 -17.75
N LEU A 75 59.99 -24.84 -17.80
CA LEU A 75 58.62 -25.20 -17.35
C LEU A 75 58.43 -24.92 -15.85
N SER A 76 59.42 -25.23 -15.03
CA SER A 76 59.38 -24.97 -13.59
C SER A 76 59.31 -23.47 -13.28
N ASN A 77 60.09 -22.64 -13.96
CA ASN A 77 60.08 -21.19 -13.74
C ASN A 77 58.75 -20.54 -14.12
N VAL A 78 58.11 -20.99 -15.22
CA VAL A 78 56.79 -20.49 -15.62
C VAL A 78 55.73 -20.90 -14.59
N ASN A 79 55.76 -22.14 -14.11
CA ASN A 79 54.82 -22.62 -13.10
C ASN A 79 55.02 -21.90 -11.75
N ALA A 80 56.27 -21.66 -11.35
CA ALA A 80 56.61 -20.92 -10.13
C ALA A 80 56.08 -19.46 -10.19
N PHE A 81 56.19 -18.81 -11.34
CA PHE A 81 55.65 -17.46 -11.54
C PHE A 81 54.13 -17.39 -11.34
N TRP A 82 53.38 -18.33 -11.92
CA TRP A 82 51.93 -18.41 -11.74
C TRP A 82 51.51 -18.75 -10.30
N MET A 83 52.27 -19.61 -9.61
CA MET A 83 52.04 -19.89 -8.19
C MET A 83 52.21 -18.65 -7.32
N VAL A 84 53.23 -17.81 -7.58
CA VAL A 84 53.43 -16.56 -6.84
C VAL A 84 52.27 -15.59 -7.03
N ILE A 85 51.77 -15.43 -8.26
CA ILE A 85 50.60 -14.58 -8.54
C ILE A 85 49.36 -15.09 -7.80
N GLY A 86 49.12 -16.40 -7.81
CA GLY A 86 47.99 -17.01 -7.09
C GLY A 86 48.07 -16.78 -5.58
N ILE A 87 49.26 -16.90 -4.99
CA ILE A 87 49.47 -16.63 -3.56
C ILE A 87 49.19 -15.16 -3.23
N ILE A 88 49.65 -14.22 -4.07
CA ILE A 88 49.40 -12.78 -3.87
C ILE A 88 47.91 -12.45 -3.93
N THR A 89 47.16 -13.06 -4.86
CA THR A 89 45.71 -12.81 -4.98
C THR A 89 44.94 -13.37 -3.79
N VAL A 90 45.30 -14.56 -3.30
CA VAL A 90 44.71 -15.13 -2.08
C VAL A 90 45.03 -14.27 -0.86
N LEU A 91 46.27 -13.79 -0.73
CA LEU A 91 46.67 -12.89 0.37
C LEU A 91 45.90 -11.55 0.31
N ALA A 92 45.77 -10.96 -0.88
CA ALA A 92 44.99 -9.73 -1.06
C ALA A 92 43.51 -9.94 -0.71
N GLY A 93 42.92 -11.06 -1.14
CA GLY A 93 41.54 -11.43 -0.78
C GLY A 93 41.36 -11.65 0.73
N ALA A 94 42.32 -12.32 1.38
CA ALA A 94 42.29 -12.51 2.83
C ALA A 94 42.41 -11.17 3.59
N VAL A 95 43.31 -10.28 3.16
CA VAL A 95 43.43 -8.93 3.73
C VAL A 95 42.14 -8.13 3.52
N TRP A 96 41.53 -8.21 2.34
CA TRP A 96 40.26 -7.54 2.05
C TRP A 96 39.11 -8.06 2.92
N ILE A 97 38.99 -9.38 3.07
CA ILE A 97 37.99 -10.01 3.94
C ILE A 97 38.20 -9.58 5.39
N VAL A 98 39.44 -9.58 5.88
CA VAL A 98 39.76 -9.11 7.24
C VAL A 98 39.46 -7.62 7.40
N TYR A 99 39.74 -6.81 6.38
CA TYR A 99 39.46 -5.37 6.39
C TYR A 99 37.95 -5.09 6.45
N VAL A 100 37.16 -5.70 5.55
CA VAL A 100 35.70 -5.56 5.49
C VAL A 100 35.05 -6.14 6.74
N SER A 101 35.52 -7.30 7.22
CA SER A 101 35.06 -7.91 8.47
C SER A 101 35.31 -6.97 9.64
N ARG A 102 36.51 -6.38 9.77
CA ARG A 102 36.80 -5.41 10.84
C ARG A 102 36.03 -4.10 10.70
N GLN A 103 35.77 -3.63 9.49
CA GLN A 103 35.00 -2.40 9.27
C GLN A 103 33.52 -2.59 9.64
N ASN A 104 32.94 -3.74 9.32
CA ASN A 104 31.55 -4.06 9.66
C ASN A 104 31.37 -4.57 11.10
N TYR A 105 32.37 -5.20 11.72
CA TYR A 105 32.28 -5.68 13.12
C TYR A 105 32.49 -4.58 14.16
N LYS A 106 33.28 -3.53 13.88
CA LYS A 106 33.56 -2.44 14.83
C LYS A 106 32.31 -1.72 15.38
N PRO A 107 31.29 -1.35 14.58
CA PRO A 107 30.09 -0.72 15.14
C PRO A 107 29.32 -1.66 16.10
N ILE A 108 29.26 -2.96 15.78
CA ILE A 108 28.58 -3.97 16.61
C ILE A 108 29.35 -4.24 17.91
N GLN A 109 30.67 -4.32 17.84
CA GLN A 109 31.53 -4.54 19.01
C GLN A 109 31.53 -3.32 19.95
N SER A 110 31.41 -2.10 19.42
CA SER A 110 31.27 -0.87 20.23
C SER A 110 29.93 -0.79 20.98
N LEU A 111 28.87 -1.39 20.43
CA LEU A 111 27.59 -1.56 21.12
C LEU A 111 27.70 -2.62 22.22
N LEU A 112 28.36 -3.75 21.95
CA LEU A 112 28.61 -4.81 22.94
C LEU A 112 29.53 -4.38 24.09
N ASP A 113 30.63 -3.67 23.80
CA ASP A 113 31.59 -3.23 24.81
C ASP A 113 30.96 -2.19 25.76
N ARG A 114 30.10 -1.30 25.25
CA ARG A 114 29.32 -0.34 26.06
C ARG A 114 28.25 -1.02 26.93
N LEU A 115 27.84 -2.23 26.59
CA LEU A 115 26.86 -3.02 27.34
C LEU A 115 27.53 -3.97 28.35
N SER A 116 28.75 -4.46 28.08
CA SER A 116 29.52 -5.33 28.98
C SER A 116 30.16 -4.62 30.18
N SER A 117 30.17 -3.28 30.21
CA SER A 117 30.65 -2.52 31.37
C SER A 117 29.65 -2.49 32.54
N VAL A 118 28.50 -3.15 32.41
CA VAL A 118 27.58 -3.40 33.53
C VAL A 118 27.99 -4.71 34.22
N PRO A 119 28.48 -4.68 35.48
CA PRO A 119 29.08 -5.85 36.11
C PRO A 119 28.00 -6.81 36.62
N LEU A 120 27.58 -7.76 35.78
CA LEU A 120 26.80 -8.92 36.23
C LEU A 120 27.75 -10.01 36.76
N GLN A 121 27.79 -10.11 38.09
CA GLN A 121 28.51 -11.15 38.82
C GLN A 121 27.88 -12.53 38.61
N LYS A 122 28.51 -13.41 37.82
CA LYS A 122 28.95 -14.78 38.20
C LYS A 122 29.32 -15.60 36.94
N PRO A 123 30.50 -16.25 36.91
CA PRO A 123 31.03 -16.90 35.72
C PRO A 123 30.88 -18.42 35.82
N HIS A 124 29.79 -19.03 35.35
CA HIS A 124 29.77 -20.50 35.20
C HIS A 124 28.74 -21.10 34.23
N ILE A 125 28.51 -20.49 33.06
CA ILE A 125 27.81 -21.19 31.97
C ILE A 125 28.38 -20.72 30.63
N LEU A 126 29.64 -21.06 30.35
CA LEU A 126 30.22 -20.91 29.02
C LEU A 126 31.01 -22.18 28.69
N GLY A 127 30.24 -23.27 28.53
CA GLY A 127 30.64 -24.41 27.74
C GLY A 127 30.49 -24.05 26.26
N GLN A 128 31.58 -24.23 25.53
CA GLN A 128 31.80 -23.86 24.13
C GLN A 128 30.69 -24.31 23.18
N VAL A 129 30.02 -23.36 22.51
CA VAL A 129 29.47 -23.56 21.16
C VAL A 129 29.69 -22.28 20.35
N LYS A 130 30.65 -22.36 19.41
CA LYS A 130 30.78 -21.44 18.29
C LYS A 130 29.55 -21.62 17.39
N HIS A 131 28.93 -20.51 16.98
CA HIS A 131 27.75 -20.39 16.09
C HIS A 131 26.40 -20.45 16.79
N ASP A 132 26.03 -19.36 17.47
CA ASP A 132 24.67 -18.79 17.31
C ASP A 132 24.64 -17.40 17.97
N GLU A 133 25.37 -16.44 17.38
CA GLU A 133 25.33 -15.02 17.79
C GLU A 133 23.90 -14.47 17.72
N PHE A 134 23.06 -15.01 16.81
CA PHE A 134 21.64 -14.65 16.69
C PHE A 134 20.75 -15.26 17.78
N LYS A 135 20.99 -16.50 18.25
CA LYS A 135 20.25 -17.01 19.43
C LYS A 135 20.66 -16.32 20.71
N ILE A 136 21.90 -15.82 20.78
CA ILE A 136 22.33 -14.99 21.89
C ILE A 136 21.56 -13.68 21.86
N ILE A 137 21.35 -13.05 20.69
CA ILE A 137 20.53 -11.85 20.55
C ILE A 137 19.07 -12.12 20.91
N ASP A 138 18.46 -13.19 20.41
CA ASP A 138 17.07 -13.56 20.75
C ASP A 138 16.92 -13.85 22.24
N ASN A 139 17.82 -14.66 22.81
CA ASN A 139 17.80 -14.92 24.24
C ASN A 139 18.13 -13.67 25.06
N LEU A 140 18.97 -12.73 24.59
CA LEU A 140 19.20 -11.45 25.25
C LEU A 140 17.98 -10.53 25.15
N LEU A 141 17.27 -10.53 24.02
CA LEU A 141 16.06 -9.73 23.83
C LEU A 141 14.95 -10.26 24.73
N ASP A 142 14.74 -11.58 24.75
CA ASP A 142 13.80 -12.23 25.66
C ASP A 142 14.21 -12.03 27.12
N HIS A 143 15.50 -12.16 27.44
CA HIS A 143 15.99 -11.98 28.80
C HIS A 143 15.99 -10.52 29.22
N LEU A 144 16.21 -9.54 28.33
CA LEU A 144 16.01 -8.11 28.57
C LEU A 144 14.53 -7.81 28.76
N LEU A 145 13.63 -8.35 27.95
CA LEU A 145 12.18 -8.18 28.10
C LEU A 145 11.68 -8.80 29.43
N GLU A 146 12.20 -9.97 29.82
CA GLU A 146 11.95 -10.59 31.13
C GLU A 146 12.57 -9.78 32.27
N GLN A 147 13.79 -9.27 32.11
CA GLN A 147 14.46 -8.45 33.12
C GLN A 147 13.81 -7.08 33.24
N PHE A 148 13.31 -6.46 32.17
CA PHE A 148 12.52 -5.22 32.20
C PHE A 148 11.15 -5.45 32.83
N GLY A 149 10.53 -6.61 32.57
CA GLY A 149 9.34 -7.05 33.30
C GLY A 149 9.60 -7.18 34.80
N LYS A 150 10.69 -7.86 35.18
CA LYS A 150 11.05 -8.11 36.59
C LYS A 150 11.66 -6.92 37.35
N TYR A 151 12.47 -6.07 36.72
CA TYR A 151 13.02 -4.86 37.37
C TYR A 151 11.92 -3.86 37.70
N ARG A 152 10.85 -3.79 36.88
CA ARG A 152 9.67 -2.98 37.20
C ARG A 152 8.85 -3.54 38.37
N LEU A 153 8.78 -4.86 38.51
CA LEU A 153 7.92 -5.52 39.48
C LEU A 153 8.39 -5.40 40.93
N GLU A 154 9.69 -5.27 41.23
CA GLU A 154 10.18 -5.37 42.62
C GLU A 154 10.69 -4.05 43.26
N ASN A 155 11.17 -3.06 42.48
CA ASN A 155 11.60 -1.75 43.02
C ASN A 155 10.82 -0.56 42.43
N ASP A 156 10.05 -0.77 41.34
CA ASP A 156 9.51 0.27 40.47
C ASP A 156 7.97 0.34 40.49
N GLU A 157 7.26 -0.62 41.09
CA GLU A 157 5.78 -0.55 41.18
C GLU A 157 5.33 0.71 41.90
N ASN A 158 5.97 1.05 43.02
CA ASN A 158 5.70 2.29 43.74
C ASN A 158 6.08 3.54 42.92
N PHE A 159 7.17 3.51 42.15
CA PHE A 159 7.62 4.67 41.36
C PHE A 159 6.75 4.89 40.11
N SER A 160 6.46 3.82 39.36
CA SER A 160 5.56 3.84 38.20
C SER A 160 4.13 4.18 38.61
N TYR A 161 3.63 3.60 39.71
CA TYR A 161 2.31 3.94 40.26
C TYR A 161 2.24 5.40 40.71
N ARG A 162 3.26 5.91 41.43
CA ARG A 162 3.32 7.31 41.84
C ARG A 162 3.44 8.26 40.65
N ARG A 163 4.19 7.89 39.61
CA ARG A 163 4.29 8.68 38.37
C ARG A 163 2.94 8.74 37.66
N ARG A 164 2.27 7.60 37.53
CA ARG A 164 0.90 7.50 37.00
C ARG A 164 -0.05 8.42 37.75
N TYR A 165 -0.03 8.33 39.09
CA TYR A 165 -0.85 9.14 39.98
C TYR A 165 -0.55 10.64 39.85
N LEU A 166 0.73 11.01 39.78
CA LEU A 166 1.14 12.40 39.53
C LEU A 166 0.59 12.91 38.20
N PHE A 167 0.69 12.13 37.12
CA PHE A 167 0.09 12.53 35.83
C PHE A 167 -1.42 12.66 35.95
N GLU A 168 -2.11 11.73 36.61
CA GLU A 168 -3.56 11.83 36.81
C GLU A 168 -3.94 13.13 37.53
N GLU A 169 -3.24 13.50 38.61
CA GLU A 169 -3.47 14.75 39.35
C GLU A 169 -3.12 16.00 38.50
N LEU A 170 -1.98 16.00 37.82
CA LEU A 170 -1.54 17.13 36.97
C LEU A 170 -2.50 17.39 35.80
N LEU A 171 -3.01 16.33 35.19
CA LEU A 171 -3.85 16.41 34.00
C LEU A 171 -5.32 16.68 34.36
N THR A 172 -5.80 16.23 35.52
CA THR A 172 -7.15 16.54 36.01
C THR A 172 -7.27 17.94 36.61
N GLY A 173 -6.15 18.59 36.91
CA GLY A 173 -6.13 19.93 37.52
C GLY A 173 -6.63 19.93 38.97
N THR A 174 -6.74 18.76 39.59
CA THR A 174 -7.11 18.63 41.01
C THR A 174 -6.03 19.32 41.84
N GLN A 175 -6.43 20.13 42.83
CA GLN A 175 -5.48 20.91 43.63
C GLN A 175 -4.51 19.97 44.34
N LEU A 176 -3.30 19.87 43.81
CA LEU A 176 -2.14 19.38 44.54
C LEU A 176 -1.97 20.30 45.75
N GLN A 177 -2.44 19.86 46.92
CA GLN A 177 -2.07 20.53 48.17
C GLN A 177 -0.55 20.45 48.27
N PRO A 178 0.18 21.59 48.31
CA PRO A 178 1.63 21.59 48.36
C PRO A 178 2.08 21.19 49.77
N ASP A 179 1.93 19.91 50.08
CA ASP A 179 2.56 19.29 51.23
C ASP A 179 4.05 19.09 50.92
N GLU A 180 4.92 19.15 51.94
CA GLU A 180 6.39 19.05 51.80
C GLU A 180 6.89 17.76 51.09
N GLY A 181 6.00 16.77 50.88
CA GLY A 181 6.26 15.55 50.12
C GLY A 181 6.30 15.74 48.60
N TRP A 182 5.51 16.64 48.02
CA TRP A 182 5.37 16.79 46.57
C TRP A 182 6.60 17.41 45.92
N ASP A 183 7.28 18.33 46.60
CA ASP A 183 8.53 18.91 46.10
C ASP A 183 9.62 17.85 45.90
N LYS A 184 9.69 16.87 46.81
CA LYS A 184 10.63 15.74 46.69
C LYS A 184 10.25 14.81 45.55
N GLU A 185 8.96 14.55 45.36
CA GLU A 185 8.47 13.70 44.28
C GLU A 185 8.63 14.38 42.91
N LEU A 186 8.29 15.66 42.76
CA LEU A 186 8.53 16.44 41.54
C LEU A 186 10.01 16.45 41.16
N SER A 187 10.90 16.64 42.15
CA SER A 187 12.35 16.57 41.95
C SER A 187 12.82 15.17 41.52
N ARG A 188 12.19 14.10 42.01
CA ARG A 188 12.47 12.71 41.59
C ARG A 188 12.05 12.43 40.15
N PHE A 189 10.99 13.08 39.67
CA PHE A 189 10.55 13.00 38.28
C PHE A 189 11.28 14.00 37.36
N GLY A 190 12.26 14.72 37.89
CA GLY A 190 13.12 15.62 37.11
C GLY A 190 12.62 17.05 37.00
N PHE A 191 11.52 17.45 37.65
CA PHE A 191 11.08 18.84 37.67
C PHE A 191 11.91 19.69 38.63
N GLN A 192 12.34 20.87 38.18
CA GLN A 192 13.13 21.82 38.97
C GLN A 192 12.29 23.02 39.39
N LYS A 193 12.40 23.48 40.65
CA LYS A 193 11.66 24.67 41.13
C LYS A 193 12.01 25.97 40.39
N THR A 194 13.15 26.02 39.71
CA THR A 194 13.69 27.23 39.08
C THR A 194 12.91 27.66 37.84
N TYR A 195 12.14 26.76 37.23
CA TYR A 195 11.40 27.01 36.00
C TYR A 195 9.90 26.94 36.26
N ASP A 196 9.16 27.96 35.83
CA ASP A 196 7.71 28.04 36.04
C ASP A 196 6.90 27.87 34.75
N GLN A 197 7.59 27.65 33.62
CA GLN A 197 6.96 27.44 32.33
C GLN A 197 6.83 25.95 32.04
N TYR A 198 5.60 25.52 31.74
CA TYR A 198 5.28 24.15 31.36
C TYR A 198 4.61 24.13 29.99
N ARG A 199 4.73 22.98 29.31
CA ARG A 199 4.02 22.70 28.08
C ARG A 199 3.77 21.21 27.94
N VAL A 200 2.61 20.86 27.42
CA VAL A 200 2.21 19.46 27.21
C VAL A 200 2.20 19.12 25.73
N ALA A 201 2.69 17.93 25.41
CA ALA A 201 2.49 17.26 24.14
C ALA A 201 1.83 15.90 24.37
N ILE A 202 0.99 15.48 23.43
CA ILE A 202 0.40 14.14 23.42
C ILE A 202 0.75 13.49 22.10
N LEU A 203 1.46 12.38 22.18
CA LEU A 203 1.80 11.53 21.05
C LEU A 203 0.78 10.39 20.97
N GLU A 204 0.06 10.31 19.88
CA GLU A 204 -0.92 9.25 19.60
C GLU A 204 -0.38 8.30 18.53
N ILE A 205 -0.49 6.98 18.78
CA ILE A 205 -0.20 5.97 17.76
C ILE A 205 -1.32 5.99 16.72
N ASP A 206 -0.97 6.33 15.48
CA ASP A 206 -1.93 6.38 14.38
C ASP A 206 -2.43 4.98 14.02
N ARG A 207 -3.67 4.88 13.52
CA ARG A 207 -4.28 3.61 13.11
C ARG A 207 -4.18 2.53 14.20
N TYR A 208 -4.47 2.90 15.44
CA TYR A 208 -4.25 2.03 16.60
C TYR A 208 -4.95 0.66 16.48
N SER A 209 -6.14 0.61 15.88
CA SER A 209 -6.84 -0.66 15.61
C SER A 209 -6.00 -1.59 14.73
N ASN A 210 -5.40 -1.07 13.65
CA ASN A 210 -4.51 -1.82 12.77
C ASN A 210 -3.21 -2.22 13.49
N PHE A 211 -2.66 -1.33 14.33
CA PHE A 211 -1.50 -1.63 15.17
C PHE A 211 -1.77 -2.84 16.09
N THR A 212 -2.92 -2.87 16.77
CA THR A 212 -3.27 -3.99 17.65
C THR A 212 -3.56 -5.30 16.91
N ALA A 213 -4.03 -5.21 15.66
CA ALA A 213 -4.29 -6.38 14.82
C ALA A 213 -3.00 -6.96 14.20
N THR A 214 -2.02 -6.10 13.89
CA THR A 214 -0.78 -6.47 13.21
C THR A 214 0.29 -6.99 14.18
N TYR A 215 0.42 -6.36 15.35
CA TYR A 215 1.52 -6.62 16.28
C TYR A 215 1.07 -7.41 17.50
N THR A 216 1.88 -8.38 17.94
CA THR A 216 1.61 -9.12 19.17
C THR A 216 1.72 -8.20 20.39
N ASN A 217 1.13 -8.58 21.54
CA ASN A 217 1.25 -7.78 22.75
C ASN A 217 2.71 -7.47 23.12
N LYS A 218 3.63 -8.44 22.94
CA LYS A 218 5.07 -8.23 23.20
C LYS A 218 5.66 -7.16 22.28
N ASP A 219 5.37 -7.22 20.98
CA ASP A 219 5.84 -6.24 19.99
C ASP A 219 5.27 -4.85 20.26
N GLN A 220 4.00 -4.78 20.68
CA GLN A 220 3.37 -3.51 21.05
C GLN A 220 4.10 -2.85 22.23
N TYR A 221 4.51 -3.61 23.25
CA TYR A 221 5.31 -3.09 24.36
C TYR A 221 6.69 -2.63 23.89
N LEU A 222 7.35 -3.41 23.02
CA LEU A 222 8.66 -3.04 22.47
C LEU A 222 8.60 -1.73 21.67
N ILE A 223 7.57 -1.55 20.83
CA ILE A 223 7.38 -0.34 20.03
C ILE A 223 7.13 0.87 20.94
N LYS A 224 6.30 0.73 21.97
CA LYS A 224 6.08 1.80 22.97
C LYS A 224 7.37 2.19 23.68
N PHE A 225 8.19 1.20 24.05
CA PHE A 225 9.50 1.42 24.65
C PHE A 225 10.46 2.15 23.70
N ILE A 226 10.44 1.82 22.40
CA ILE A 226 11.22 2.54 21.39
C ILE A 226 10.80 4.01 21.35
N ILE A 227 9.50 4.31 21.32
CA ILE A 227 8.99 5.69 21.34
C ILE A 227 9.47 6.44 22.59
N ASP A 228 9.37 5.83 23.77
CA ASP A 228 9.83 6.42 25.04
C ASP A 228 11.33 6.79 24.97
N ASN A 229 12.16 5.89 24.45
CA ASN A 229 13.61 6.12 24.35
C ASN A 229 13.97 7.20 23.34
N VAL A 230 13.29 7.25 22.20
CA VAL A 230 13.56 8.28 21.17
C VAL A 230 13.30 9.67 21.74
N VAL A 231 12.20 9.85 22.48
CA VAL A 231 11.91 11.12 23.16
C VAL A 231 13.00 11.47 24.16
N GLN A 232 13.44 10.51 24.98
CA GLN A 232 14.48 10.73 25.98
C GLN A 232 15.86 11.04 25.37
N GLU A 233 16.26 10.32 24.33
CA GLU A 233 17.53 10.51 23.63
C GLU A 233 17.60 11.88 22.96
N LEU A 234 16.54 12.29 22.27
CA LEU A 234 16.45 13.61 21.66
C LEU A 234 16.46 14.74 22.71
N ASN A 235 15.92 14.49 23.91
CA ASN A 235 15.93 15.46 25.00
C ASN A 235 17.32 15.68 25.62
N GLN A 236 18.17 14.66 25.71
CA GLN A 236 19.53 14.78 26.30
C GLN A 236 20.37 15.85 25.59
N HIS A 237 20.12 16.08 24.31
CA HIS A 237 20.80 17.11 23.52
C HIS A 237 20.21 18.52 23.66
N ALA A 238 18.96 18.65 24.11
CA ALA A 238 18.24 19.92 24.19
C ALA A 238 18.33 20.60 25.57
N GLY A 239 18.66 19.84 26.63
CA GLY A 239 18.82 20.40 27.98
C GLY A 239 17.52 20.82 28.65
N ILE A 240 16.39 20.24 28.25
CA ILE A 240 15.07 20.51 28.82
C ILE A 240 14.65 19.36 29.74
N LEU A 241 13.78 19.64 30.68
CA LEU A 241 13.24 18.63 31.58
C LEU A 241 11.94 18.09 30.99
N ILE A 242 11.95 16.81 30.62
CA ILE A 242 10.81 16.11 30.04
C ILE A 242 10.44 14.94 30.94
N CYS A 243 9.16 14.86 31.29
CA CYS A 243 8.55 13.71 31.93
C CYS A 243 7.52 13.09 30.97
N LEU A 244 7.49 11.76 30.87
CA LEU A 244 6.63 11.05 29.93
C LEU A 244 5.89 9.89 30.63
N GLU A 245 4.63 9.70 30.28
CA GLU A 245 3.80 8.61 30.80
C GLU A 245 2.67 8.24 29.84
N TRP A 246 2.44 6.94 29.65
CA TRP A 246 1.39 6.40 28.77
C TRP A 246 0.01 6.49 29.41
N ILE A 247 -0.68 7.62 29.32
CA ILE A 247 -1.99 7.85 29.95
C ILE A 247 -3.08 6.87 29.48
N GLU A 248 -3.03 6.46 28.21
CA GLU A 248 -3.95 5.50 27.60
C GLU A 248 -3.17 4.43 26.85
N LYS A 249 -3.85 3.38 26.35
CA LYS A 249 -3.19 2.31 25.60
C LYS A 249 -2.49 2.79 24.31
N HIS A 250 -2.88 3.95 23.77
CA HIS A 250 -2.44 4.46 22.48
C HIS A 250 -1.87 5.89 22.54
N ARG A 251 -1.80 6.50 23.74
CA ARG A 251 -1.37 7.89 23.93
C ARG A 251 -0.28 8.00 24.98
N LEU A 252 0.80 8.67 24.60
CA LEU A 252 1.91 9.06 25.46
C LEU A 252 1.80 10.55 25.75
N CYS A 253 1.62 10.90 27.03
CA CYS A 253 1.66 12.28 27.48
C CYS A 253 3.10 12.67 27.81
N VAL A 254 3.51 13.82 27.32
CA VAL A 254 4.86 14.37 27.51
C VAL A 254 4.71 15.77 28.12
N VAL A 255 5.10 15.90 29.38
CA VAL A 255 5.11 17.18 30.10
C VAL A 255 6.53 17.72 30.10
N CYS A 256 6.68 18.93 29.57
CA CYS A 256 7.95 19.60 29.43
C CYS A 256 7.98 20.83 30.31
N GLN A 257 9.09 21.00 31.04
CA GLN A 257 9.37 22.19 31.82
C GLN A 257 10.49 22.99 31.15
N LEU A 258 10.17 24.21 30.73
CA LEU A 258 11.00 25.06 29.89
C LEU A 258 11.75 26.11 30.72
N PRO A 259 13.02 26.40 30.40
CA PRO A 259 13.71 27.56 30.96
C PRO A 259 12.97 28.87 30.62
N ASN A 260 12.99 29.85 31.53
CA ASN A 260 12.30 31.14 31.36
C ASN A 260 12.89 32.02 30.23
N GLU A 261 14.08 31.71 29.71
CA GLU A 261 14.69 32.47 28.60
C GLU A 261 14.04 32.10 27.27
N LEU A 262 13.56 33.13 26.54
CA LEU A 262 13.01 32.99 25.18
C LEU A 262 14.10 32.58 24.19
N ALA A 263 14.35 31.27 24.06
CA ALA A 263 15.02 30.76 22.87
C ALA A 263 14.16 31.08 21.64
N ALA A 264 14.79 31.61 20.58
CA ALA A 264 14.12 31.94 19.31
C ALA A 264 13.51 30.69 18.63
N SER A 265 14.05 29.50 18.92
CA SER A 265 13.49 28.21 18.55
C SER A 265 12.76 27.59 19.73
N ASP A 266 11.64 26.92 19.48
CA ASP A 266 10.93 26.14 20.47
C ASP A 266 11.43 24.68 20.46
N PRO A 267 12.40 24.33 21.33
CA PRO A 267 13.10 23.05 21.24
C PRO A 267 12.19 21.87 21.56
N PHE A 268 11.13 22.07 22.37
CA PHE A 268 10.17 21.01 22.68
C PHE A 268 9.40 20.55 21.45
N ARG A 269 8.90 21.49 20.63
CA ARG A 269 8.27 21.19 19.34
C ARG A 269 9.22 20.44 18.41
N GLU A 270 10.49 20.84 18.37
CA GLU A 270 11.49 20.20 17.52
C GLU A 270 11.77 18.75 17.96
N ILE A 271 11.80 18.46 19.26
CA ILE A 271 11.89 17.08 19.77
C ILE A 271 10.68 16.26 19.33
N MET A 272 9.46 16.81 19.46
CA MET A 272 8.25 16.09 19.03
C MET A 272 8.24 15.82 17.52
N ARG A 273 8.64 16.81 16.71
CA ARG A 273 8.78 16.66 15.24
C ARG A 273 9.79 15.59 14.87
N LYS A 274 10.99 15.64 15.45
CA LYS A 274 12.04 14.63 15.21
C LYS A 274 11.62 13.24 15.69
N THR A 275 10.88 13.15 16.79
CA THR A 275 10.33 11.87 17.27
C THR A 275 9.37 11.29 16.25
N ALA A 276 8.41 12.08 15.76
CA ALA A 276 7.46 11.63 14.73
C ALA A 276 8.16 11.19 13.44
N GLU A 277 9.12 11.99 12.94
CA GLU A 277 9.90 11.67 11.73
C GLU A 277 10.76 10.41 11.90
N TRP A 278 11.41 10.27 13.06
CA TRP A 278 12.23 9.09 13.34
C TRP A 278 11.37 7.84 13.40
N VAL A 279 10.20 7.89 14.05
CA VAL A 279 9.29 6.75 14.15
C VAL A 279 8.76 6.37 12.77
N GLN A 280 8.34 7.35 11.95
CA GLN A 280 7.90 7.10 10.58
C GLN A 280 8.99 6.48 9.70
N THR A 281 10.26 6.87 9.90
CA THR A 281 11.39 6.40 9.06
C THR A 281 11.93 5.04 9.50
N ASN A 282 11.93 4.75 10.82
CA ASN A 282 12.63 3.59 11.39
C ASN A 282 11.68 2.50 11.92
N VAL A 283 10.38 2.81 12.07
CA VAL A 283 9.36 1.88 12.56
C VAL A 283 8.20 1.83 11.57
N ALA A 284 7.61 0.65 11.35
CA ALA A 284 6.47 0.48 10.44
C ALA A 284 5.13 0.95 11.07
N ILE A 285 5.14 2.10 11.74
CA ILE A 285 3.98 2.81 12.29
C ILE A 285 4.18 4.32 12.16
N THR A 286 3.11 5.09 12.31
CA THR A 286 3.19 6.55 12.42
C THR A 286 2.62 7.03 13.76
N ILE A 287 3.08 8.19 14.22
CA ILE A 287 2.57 8.83 15.43
C ILE A 287 2.25 10.30 15.14
N THR A 288 1.12 10.77 15.63
CA THR A 288 0.72 12.18 15.52
C THR A 288 0.86 12.86 16.88
N CYS A 289 1.36 14.10 16.89
CA CYS A 289 1.57 14.88 18.11
C CYS A 289 0.62 16.06 18.17
N GLY A 290 -0.16 16.20 19.24
CA GLY A 290 -0.82 17.46 19.60
C GLY A 290 0.03 18.24 20.59
N LEU A 291 0.15 19.54 20.40
CA LEU A 291 0.93 20.45 21.25
C LEU A 291 0.03 21.54 21.84
N GLY A 292 -0.06 21.58 23.16
CA GLY A 292 -0.69 22.67 23.89
C GLY A 292 0.15 23.94 23.88
N THR A 293 -0.38 25.02 24.44
CA THR A 293 0.36 26.28 24.61
C THR A 293 1.24 26.25 25.86
N LYS A 294 2.14 27.24 25.96
CA LYS A 294 3.00 27.41 27.13
C LYS A 294 2.19 28.00 28.27
N VAL A 295 2.28 27.39 29.45
CA VAL A 295 1.53 27.78 30.64
C VAL A 295 2.47 28.05 31.82
N SER A 296 2.13 29.03 32.64
CA SER A 296 2.84 29.31 33.89
C SER A 296 2.18 28.56 35.06
N GLY A 297 2.98 27.83 35.83
CA GLY A 297 2.54 27.09 37.02
C GLY A 297 1.97 25.70 36.73
N LEU A 298 2.23 24.76 37.65
CA LEU A 298 1.78 23.37 37.57
C LEU A 298 0.26 23.23 37.48
N GLN A 299 -0.50 24.17 38.08
CA GLN A 299 -1.97 24.14 38.10
C GLN A 299 -2.59 24.37 36.71
N ARG A 300 -1.83 24.94 35.77
CA ARG A 300 -2.28 25.17 34.38
C ARG A 300 -1.78 24.10 33.42
N VAL A 301 -1.08 23.07 33.90
CA VAL A 301 -0.66 21.93 33.06
C VAL A 301 -1.88 21.22 32.47
N SER A 302 -2.98 21.11 33.23
CA SER A 302 -4.24 20.57 32.75
C SER A 302 -4.79 21.33 31.54
N SER A 303 -4.73 22.66 31.51
CA SER A 303 -5.20 23.43 30.35
C SER A 303 -4.32 23.20 29.12
N SER A 304 -2.99 23.15 29.28
CA SER A 304 -2.08 22.81 28.17
C SER A 304 -2.32 21.37 27.66
N TYR A 305 -2.70 20.46 28.54
CA TYR A 305 -3.08 19.09 28.19
C TYR A 305 -4.40 19.02 27.40
N GLU A 306 -5.44 19.74 27.85
CA GLU A 306 -6.72 19.84 27.14
C GLU A 306 -6.52 20.44 25.74
N GLU A 307 -5.71 21.50 25.62
CA GLU A 307 -5.33 22.10 24.34
C GLU A 307 -4.58 21.11 23.42
N ALA A 308 -3.71 20.26 23.98
CA ALA A 308 -2.99 19.25 23.22
C ALA A 308 -3.93 18.12 22.72
N LEU A 309 -4.90 17.71 23.53
CA LEU A 309 -5.95 16.77 23.13
C LEU A 309 -6.83 17.38 22.04
N GLU A 310 -7.21 18.65 22.19
CA GLU A 310 -7.98 19.36 21.18
C GLU A 310 -7.18 19.43 19.87
N ALA A 311 -5.88 19.76 19.91
CA ALA A 311 -5.03 19.76 18.74
C ALA A 311 -4.98 18.40 18.02
N LEU A 312 -4.89 17.29 18.77
CA LEU A 312 -4.96 15.93 18.21
C LEU A 312 -6.28 15.65 17.48
N SER A 313 -7.39 16.26 17.89
CA SER A 313 -8.68 16.08 17.21
C SER A 313 -8.65 16.57 15.75
N TYR A 314 -7.71 17.45 15.39
CA TYR A 314 -7.50 17.95 14.03
C TYR A 314 -6.57 17.06 13.19
N LYS A 315 -6.08 15.93 13.74
CA LYS A 315 -5.35 14.89 12.99
C LYS A 315 -6.09 14.48 11.72
N THR A 316 -7.42 14.45 11.76
CA THR A 316 -8.26 14.12 10.60
C THR A 316 -7.93 15.00 9.39
N THR A 317 -7.69 16.30 9.58
CA THR A 317 -7.41 17.25 8.48
C THR A 317 -5.92 17.48 8.22
N PHE A 318 -5.08 17.41 9.24
CA PHE A 318 -3.62 17.57 9.09
C PHE A 318 -2.90 16.29 8.61
N GLY A 319 -3.55 15.13 8.75
CA GLY A 319 -2.99 13.85 8.38
C GLY A 319 -2.11 13.21 9.46
N VAL A 320 -1.73 11.96 9.21
CA VAL A 320 -0.89 11.15 10.09
C VAL A 320 0.57 11.63 10.11
N SER A 321 1.33 11.25 11.15
CA SER A 321 2.74 11.65 11.30
C SER A 321 2.98 13.16 11.37
N SER A 322 2.01 13.92 11.87
CA SER A 322 2.06 15.38 11.94
C SER A 322 2.25 15.90 13.37
N VAL A 323 2.73 17.15 13.50
CA VAL A 323 2.82 17.86 14.77
C VAL A 323 1.89 19.07 14.70
N ILE A 324 0.80 19.04 15.45
CA ILE A 324 -0.30 19.98 15.40
C ILE A 324 -0.26 20.88 16.64
N GLU A 325 -0.13 22.20 16.47
CA GLU A 325 -0.12 23.14 17.58
C GLU A 325 -1.49 23.78 17.79
N PHE A 326 -1.93 23.86 19.05
CA PHE A 326 -3.21 24.48 19.41
C PHE A 326 -3.33 25.94 18.92
N LYS A 327 -2.22 26.68 18.92
CA LYS A 327 -2.18 28.09 18.46
C LYS A 327 -2.56 28.24 16.97
N ASP A 328 -2.32 27.21 16.16
CA ASP A 328 -2.62 27.22 14.72
C ASP A 328 -4.11 26.96 14.46
N ILE A 329 -4.81 26.44 15.48
CA ILE A 329 -6.21 26.05 15.44
C ILE A 329 -7.13 27.11 16.08
N ASN A 330 -6.73 27.67 17.24
CA ASN A 330 -7.59 28.54 18.07
C ASN A 330 -8.16 29.78 17.33
N ASN A 331 -7.56 30.18 16.20
CA ASN A 331 -8.10 31.26 15.36
C ASN A 331 -9.24 30.84 14.42
N LYS A 332 -9.61 29.55 14.38
CA LYS A 332 -10.64 28.98 13.51
C LYS A 332 -11.74 28.33 14.35
N SER A 333 -12.46 29.13 15.13
CA SER A 333 -13.63 28.68 15.89
C SER A 333 -14.69 28.08 14.95
N GLY A 334 -15.30 26.96 15.36
CA GLY A 334 -16.25 26.14 14.58
C GLY A 334 -17.57 26.79 14.15
N GLU A 335 -17.65 28.12 14.05
CA GLU A 335 -18.79 28.86 13.53
C GLU A 335 -18.96 28.69 12.00
N ASP A 336 -17.94 28.19 11.29
CA ASP A 336 -17.95 28.05 9.84
C ASP A 336 -18.53 26.71 9.32
N ILE A 337 -18.97 25.79 10.19
CA ILE A 337 -19.63 24.53 9.78
C ILE A 337 -20.85 24.81 8.89
N PHE A 338 -21.57 25.91 9.15
CA PHE A 338 -22.75 26.31 8.38
C PHE A 338 -22.45 26.59 6.90
N ARG A 339 -21.21 26.91 6.54
CA ARG A 339 -20.82 27.17 5.13
C ARG A 339 -20.90 25.93 4.25
N SER A 340 -20.74 24.75 4.85
CA SER A 340 -20.76 23.46 4.16
C SER A 340 -22.15 22.86 3.98
N LEU A 341 -23.17 23.39 4.68
CA LEU A 341 -24.54 22.86 4.61
C LEU A 341 -25.21 23.03 3.24
N PRO A 342 -25.03 24.14 2.49
CA PRO A 342 -25.52 24.25 1.12
C PRO A 342 -24.93 23.17 0.21
N SER A 343 -23.62 22.93 0.28
CA SER A 343 -22.92 21.90 -0.50
C SER A 343 -23.51 20.50 -0.26
N ILE A 344 -23.88 20.18 0.99
CA ILE A 344 -24.56 18.93 1.34
C ILE A 344 -25.95 18.83 0.70
N ARG A 345 -26.75 19.90 0.76
CA ARG A 345 -28.11 19.88 0.20
C ARG A 345 -28.10 19.69 -1.31
N GLU A 346 -27.23 20.41 -2.00
CA GLU A 346 -27.09 20.31 -3.46
C GLU A 346 -26.54 18.93 -3.86
N LEU A 347 -25.52 18.42 -3.16
CA LEU A 347 -24.99 17.06 -3.37
C LEU A 347 -26.12 16.02 -3.33
N VAL A 348 -26.90 16.01 -2.24
CA VAL A 348 -27.98 15.03 -2.07
C VAL A 348 -29.08 15.24 -3.12
N HIS A 349 -29.41 16.48 -3.45
CA HIS A 349 -30.40 16.81 -4.48
C HIS A 349 -30.01 16.25 -5.86
N PHE A 350 -28.82 16.59 -6.35
CA PHE A 350 -28.32 16.13 -7.65
C PHE A 350 -28.13 14.61 -7.68
N PHE A 351 -27.64 14.02 -6.59
CA PHE A 351 -27.53 12.57 -6.45
C PHE A 351 -28.89 11.87 -6.56
N ARG A 352 -29.93 12.43 -5.92
CA ARG A 352 -31.29 11.90 -5.94
C ARG A 352 -31.89 11.93 -7.35
N ILE A 353 -31.63 12.96 -8.14
CA ILE A 353 -32.16 13.07 -9.51
C ILE A 353 -31.30 12.36 -10.56
N GLY A 354 -30.10 11.89 -10.19
CA GLY A 354 -29.18 11.18 -11.10
C GLY A 354 -28.38 12.11 -12.02
N ASP A 355 -28.14 13.34 -11.57
CA ASP A 355 -27.35 14.33 -12.30
C ASP A 355 -25.90 14.32 -11.80
N ALA A 356 -24.93 14.29 -12.71
CA ALA A 356 -23.50 14.22 -12.40
C ALA A 356 -22.95 15.43 -11.63
N GLU A 357 -23.68 16.56 -11.56
CA GLU A 357 -23.28 17.73 -10.75
C GLU A 357 -23.09 17.41 -9.25
N TRP A 358 -23.63 16.30 -8.74
CA TRP A 358 -23.41 15.89 -7.34
C TRP A 358 -21.91 15.73 -7.00
N GLU A 359 -21.07 15.30 -7.96
CA GLU A 359 -19.63 15.12 -7.78
C GLU A 359 -18.91 16.45 -7.52
N ARG A 360 -19.40 17.54 -8.14
CA ARG A 360 -18.84 18.87 -7.93
C ARG A 360 -19.12 19.38 -6.51
N HIS A 361 -20.35 19.19 -6.02
CA HIS A 361 -20.73 19.56 -4.66
C HIS A 361 -20.03 18.68 -3.61
N TYR A 362 -19.80 17.40 -3.95
CA TYR A 362 -18.97 16.49 -3.18
C TYR A 362 -17.54 17.03 -3.01
N GLN A 363 -16.87 17.39 -4.10
CA GLN A 363 -15.52 17.97 -4.05
C GLN A 363 -15.47 19.29 -3.27
N SER A 364 -16.49 20.16 -3.44
CA SER A 364 -16.59 21.42 -2.69
C SER A 364 -16.69 21.19 -1.18
N LEU A 365 -17.52 20.22 -0.77
CA LEU A 365 -17.68 19.85 0.65
C LEU A 365 -16.34 19.47 1.28
N PHE A 366 -15.56 18.59 0.63
CA PHE A 366 -14.28 18.15 1.16
C PHE A 366 -13.19 19.23 1.08
N ALA A 367 -13.23 20.09 0.06
CA ALA A 367 -12.36 21.27 0.00
C ALA A 367 -12.62 22.22 1.18
N GLU A 368 -13.89 22.46 1.52
CA GLU A 368 -14.26 23.30 2.67
C GLU A 368 -13.78 22.70 4.00
N ILE A 369 -13.97 21.39 4.21
CA ILE A 369 -13.47 20.67 5.40
C ILE A 369 -11.97 20.91 5.60
N ARG A 370 -11.19 20.85 4.52
CA ARG A 370 -9.72 21.06 4.56
C ARG A 370 -9.35 22.52 4.79
N ILE A 371 -9.99 23.47 4.10
CA ILE A 371 -9.71 24.90 4.24
C ILE A 371 -10.01 25.38 5.65
N GLN A 372 -11.14 24.92 6.21
CA GLN A 372 -11.58 25.26 7.56
C GLN A 372 -10.89 24.45 8.65
N LEU A 373 -10.15 23.39 8.30
CA LEU A 373 -9.50 22.48 9.24
C LEU A 373 -10.51 21.93 10.25
N PHE A 374 -11.54 21.22 9.82
CA PHE A 374 -12.48 20.65 10.79
C PHE A 374 -11.81 19.60 11.68
N SER A 375 -12.23 19.58 12.95
CA SER A 375 -11.86 18.53 13.90
C SER A 375 -12.57 17.22 13.57
N ARG A 376 -12.11 16.11 14.14
CA ARG A 376 -12.74 14.79 13.98
C ARG A 376 -14.22 14.82 14.35
N GLU A 377 -14.56 15.46 15.46
CA GLU A 377 -15.94 15.58 15.92
C GLU A 377 -16.80 16.35 14.91
N GLN A 378 -16.29 17.47 14.39
CA GLN A 378 -16.99 18.28 13.40
C GLN A 378 -17.20 17.51 12.08
N VAL A 379 -16.19 16.77 11.62
CA VAL A 379 -16.31 15.89 10.45
C VAL A 379 -17.36 14.81 10.67
N VAL A 380 -17.35 14.13 11.82
CA VAL A 380 -18.36 13.11 12.15
C VAL A 380 -19.76 13.71 12.20
N ASN A 381 -19.94 14.87 12.82
CA ASN A 381 -21.22 15.58 12.87
C ASN A 381 -21.72 15.96 11.47
N LEU A 382 -20.81 16.41 10.60
CA LEU A 382 -21.12 16.75 9.22
C LEU A 382 -21.52 15.53 8.39
N MET A 383 -20.84 14.40 8.59
CA MET A 383 -21.20 13.13 7.94
C MET A 383 -22.55 12.61 8.44
N ASN A 384 -22.83 12.71 9.74
CA ASN A 384 -24.15 12.37 10.28
C ASN A 384 -25.25 13.25 9.68
N TYR A 385 -24.98 14.55 9.51
CA TYR A 385 -25.89 15.47 8.83
C TYR A 385 -26.10 15.09 7.35
N LEU A 386 -25.02 14.78 6.61
CA LEU A 386 -25.09 14.30 5.23
C LEU A 386 -25.94 13.03 5.12
N LEU A 387 -25.71 12.03 5.98
CA LEU A 387 -26.47 10.78 6.02
C LEU A 387 -27.96 11.01 6.36
N PHE A 388 -28.25 11.91 7.31
CA PHE A 388 -29.62 12.30 7.61
C PHE A 388 -30.31 12.94 6.39
N HIS A 389 -29.61 13.81 5.68
CA HIS A 389 -30.13 14.44 4.46
C HIS A 389 -30.39 13.43 3.35
N PHE A 390 -29.47 12.49 3.14
CA PHE A 390 -29.71 11.37 2.22
C PHE A 390 -30.93 10.55 2.63
N TYR A 391 -31.04 10.15 3.90
CA TYR A 391 -32.19 9.39 4.39
C TYR A 391 -33.50 10.13 4.13
N LYS A 392 -33.56 11.42 4.46
CA LYS A 392 -34.73 12.27 4.21
C LYS A 392 -35.11 12.31 2.73
N GLU A 393 -34.16 12.61 1.84
CA GLU A 393 -34.44 12.73 0.40
C GLU A 393 -34.77 11.38 -0.25
N MET A 394 -34.09 10.31 0.15
CA MET A 394 -34.35 8.96 -0.35
C MET A 394 -35.69 8.41 0.14
N SER A 395 -36.11 8.74 1.37
CA SER A 395 -37.41 8.29 1.91
C SER A 395 -38.62 8.82 1.12
N GLY A 396 -38.42 9.86 0.29
CA GLY A 396 -39.44 10.36 -0.64
C GLY A 396 -39.56 9.56 -1.93
N LEU A 397 -38.72 8.54 -2.15
CA LEU A 397 -38.73 7.65 -3.31
C LEU A 397 -39.46 6.33 -3.00
N SER A 398 -39.61 5.47 -4.01
CA SER A 398 -40.26 4.17 -3.81
C SER A 398 -39.39 3.22 -2.97
N PRO A 399 -39.97 2.17 -2.34
CA PRO A 399 -39.25 1.27 -1.45
C PRO A 399 -38.01 0.63 -2.08
N GLU A 400 -38.03 0.35 -3.39
CA GLU A 400 -36.92 -0.25 -4.13
C GLU A 400 -35.68 0.67 -4.15
N TYR A 401 -35.87 1.98 -4.29
CA TYR A 401 -34.78 2.96 -4.23
C TYR A 401 -34.19 3.03 -2.82
N MET A 402 -35.05 3.01 -1.81
CA MET A 402 -34.63 3.02 -0.41
C MET A 402 -33.86 1.76 -0.02
N GLU A 403 -34.29 0.59 -0.51
CA GLU A 403 -33.59 -0.67 -0.28
C GLU A 403 -32.22 -0.68 -0.96
N CYS A 404 -32.14 -0.24 -2.22
CA CYS A 404 -30.87 -0.06 -2.93
C CYS A 404 -29.94 0.92 -2.20
N TRP A 405 -30.44 2.07 -1.77
CA TRP A 405 -29.65 3.03 -0.98
C TRP A 405 -29.15 2.41 0.34
N ARG A 406 -30.03 1.68 1.04
CA ARG A 406 -29.68 1.05 2.32
C ARG A 406 -28.55 0.02 2.16
N GLU A 407 -28.69 -0.86 1.17
CA GLU A 407 -27.76 -1.96 0.93
C GLU A 407 -26.40 -1.48 0.42
N TYR A 408 -26.40 -0.58 -0.57
CA TYR A 408 -25.19 -0.23 -1.30
C TYR A 408 -24.53 1.08 -0.87
N ALA A 409 -25.18 1.90 -0.04
CA ALA A 409 -24.59 3.13 0.51
C ALA A 409 -24.62 3.16 2.03
N LEU A 410 -25.81 3.17 2.65
CA LEU A 410 -25.95 3.44 4.09
C LEU A 410 -25.18 2.42 4.96
N ASN A 411 -25.34 1.13 4.68
CA ASN A 411 -24.68 0.08 5.46
C ASN A 411 -23.14 0.15 5.32
N PRO A 412 -22.56 0.17 4.10
CA PRO A 412 -21.12 0.36 3.92
C PRO A 412 -20.56 1.62 4.59
N ILE A 413 -21.26 2.76 4.48
CA ILE A 413 -20.82 4.01 5.11
C ILE A 413 -20.79 3.85 6.63
N ASN A 414 -21.84 3.31 7.24
CA ASN A 414 -21.89 3.15 8.69
C ASN A 414 -20.81 2.20 9.23
N GLU A 415 -20.53 1.10 8.53
CA GLU A 415 -19.46 0.17 8.91
C GLU A 415 -18.08 0.85 8.86
N TRP A 416 -17.84 1.62 7.81
CA TRP A 416 -16.54 2.23 7.57
C TRP A 416 -16.29 3.50 8.41
N MET A 417 -17.34 4.29 8.69
CA MET A 417 -17.29 5.51 9.51
C MET A 417 -16.70 5.31 10.91
N ALA A 418 -16.70 4.09 11.44
CA ALA A 418 -16.10 3.78 12.74
C ALA A 418 -14.56 3.72 12.73
N THR A 419 -13.93 3.65 11.55
CA THR A 419 -12.53 3.20 11.41
C THR A 419 -11.57 4.19 10.75
N PHE A 420 -12.07 5.31 10.22
CA PHE A 420 -11.23 6.28 9.51
C PHE A 420 -10.35 7.12 10.43
N ASP A 421 -9.16 7.49 9.96
CA ASP A 421 -8.23 8.38 10.65
C ASP A 421 -8.07 9.73 9.97
N THR A 422 -8.28 9.83 8.66
CA THR A 422 -8.03 11.06 7.86
C THR A 422 -9.18 11.44 6.94
N VAL A 423 -9.26 12.74 6.59
CA VAL A 423 -10.21 13.26 5.60
C VAL A 423 -9.95 12.68 4.21
N ASP A 424 -8.69 12.41 3.85
CA ASP A 424 -8.34 11.79 2.57
C ASP A 424 -8.91 10.37 2.42
N GLU A 425 -8.82 9.57 3.47
CA GLU A 425 -9.43 8.24 3.51
C GLU A 425 -10.96 8.35 3.42
N LEU A 426 -11.56 9.30 4.14
CA LEU A 426 -13.00 9.59 4.11
C LEU A 426 -13.49 10.02 2.73
N GLU A 427 -12.81 10.96 2.10
CA GLU A 427 -13.15 11.43 0.77
C GLU A 427 -13.05 10.29 -0.24
N LYS A 428 -11.98 9.50 -0.20
CA LYS A 428 -11.80 8.44 -1.18
C LYS A 428 -12.85 7.33 -1.04
N GLU A 429 -13.05 6.80 0.16
CA GLU A 429 -13.93 5.65 0.38
C GLU A 429 -15.40 6.03 0.25
N LEU A 430 -15.81 7.19 0.78
CA LEU A 430 -17.18 7.68 0.60
C LEU A 430 -17.50 7.91 -0.88
N HIS A 431 -16.56 8.45 -1.66
CA HIS A 431 -16.75 8.64 -3.10
C HIS A 431 -16.97 7.31 -3.83
N VAL A 432 -16.17 6.28 -3.53
CA VAL A 432 -16.33 4.94 -4.12
C VAL A 432 -17.72 4.37 -3.83
N ILE A 433 -18.17 4.49 -2.59
CA ILE A 433 -19.49 4.00 -2.17
C ILE A 433 -20.61 4.75 -2.89
N LEU A 434 -20.54 6.09 -2.93
CA LEU A 434 -21.56 6.92 -3.58
C LEU A 434 -21.63 6.67 -5.10
N VAL A 435 -20.49 6.50 -5.78
CA VAL A 435 -20.46 6.17 -7.22
C VAL A 435 -21.13 4.82 -7.49
N ASP A 436 -20.85 3.78 -6.70
CA ASP A 436 -21.49 2.47 -6.90
C ASP A 436 -23.00 2.55 -6.66
N ALA A 437 -23.43 3.24 -5.60
CA ALA A 437 -24.84 3.45 -5.30
C ALA A 437 -25.54 4.26 -6.40
N CYS A 438 -24.92 5.34 -6.91
CA CYS A 438 -25.46 6.15 -8.00
C CYS A 438 -25.71 5.30 -9.25
N ARG A 439 -24.71 4.50 -9.66
CA ARG A 439 -24.81 3.58 -10.80
C ARG A 439 -25.97 2.59 -10.66
N ARG A 440 -26.20 2.05 -9.47
CA ARG A 440 -27.30 1.10 -9.21
C ARG A 440 -28.66 1.79 -9.23
N LEU A 441 -28.75 2.99 -8.67
CA LEU A 441 -29.97 3.80 -8.73
C LEU A 441 -30.31 4.19 -10.17
N ASP A 442 -29.33 4.48 -11.02
CA ASP A 442 -29.54 4.76 -12.45
C ASP A 442 -30.14 3.58 -13.21
N ILE A 443 -29.74 2.35 -12.87
CA ILE A 443 -30.35 1.13 -13.45
C ILE A 443 -31.83 1.07 -13.09
N LEU A 444 -32.19 1.34 -11.84
CA LEU A 444 -33.60 1.36 -11.39
C LEU A 444 -34.39 2.48 -12.06
N ARG A 445 -33.79 3.66 -12.26
CA ARG A 445 -34.38 4.78 -13.00
C ARG A 445 -34.67 4.39 -14.44
N ALA A 446 -33.71 3.77 -15.11
CA ALA A 446 -33.86 3.34 -16.49
C ALA A 446 -34.98 2.29 -16.66
N GLN A 447 -35.05 1.30 -15.76
CA GLN A 447 -36.10 0.28 -15.77
C GLN A 447 -37.50 0.88 -15.57
N ARG A 448 -37.64 1.79 -14.60
CA ARG A 448 -38.93 2.45 -14.35
C ARG A 448 -39.36 3.33 -15.51
N ASN A 449 -38.45 4.13 -16.07
CA ASN A 449 -38.74 4.96 -17.24
C ASN A 449 -39.16 4.11 -18.45
N GLN A 450 -38.58 2.92 -18.61
CA GLN A 450 -38.97 1.97 -19.65
C GLN A 450 -40.40 1.44 -19.43
N HIS A 451 -40.76 1.05 -18.21
CA HIS A 451 -42.12 0.64 -17.88
C HIS A 451 -43.13 1.77 -18.04
N ASP A 452 -42.84 2.97 -17.52
CA ASP A 452 -43.73 4.13 -17.65
C ASP A 452 -43.95 4.51 -19.13
N LEU A 453 -42.92 4.36 -19.97
CA LEU A 453 -43.03 4.56 -21.42
C LEU A 453 -43.91 3.49 -22.07
N ILE A 454 -43.77 2.21 -21.70
CA ILE A 454 -44.56 1.15 -22.32
C ILE A 454 -46.03 1.21 -21.93
N ASP A 455 -46.33 1.61 -20.69
CA ASP A 455 -47.71 1.83 -20.24
C ASP A 455 -48.38 2.98 -21.00
N GLN A 456 -47.64 4.07 -21.26
CA GLN A 456 -48.14 5.16 -22.11
C GLN A 456 -48.37 4.70 -23.56
N VAL A 457 -47.47 3.89 -24.11
CA VAL A 457 -47.61 3.29 -25.44
C VAL A 457 -48.88 2.43 -25.49
N LYS A 458 -49.09 1.57 -24.50
CA LYS A 458 -50.28 0.71 -24.41
C LYS A 458 -51.57 1.52 -24.35
N ALA A 459 -51.65 2.50 -23.45
CA ALA A 459 -52.80 3.38 -23.32
C ALA A 459 -53.10 4.13 -24.62
N TYR A 460 -52.06 4.53 -25.37
CA TYR A 460 -52.25 5.17 -26.67
C TYR A 460 -52.82 4.20 -27.72
N ILE A 461 -52.32 2.96 -27.76
CA ILE A 461 -52.85 1.91 -28.65
C ILE A 461 -54.32 1.62 -28.34
N GLU A 462 -54.68 1.51 -27.06
CA GLU A 462 -56.07 1.27 -26.62
C GLU A 462 -57.02 2.41 -26.96
N ASN A 463 -56.52 3.64 -27.13
CA ASN A 463 -57.33 4.78 -27.55
C ASN A 463 -57.44 4.93 -29.07
N GLU A 464 -56.39 4.54 -29.82
CA GLU A 464 -56.29 4.77 -31.28
C GLU A 464 -56.49 3.50 -32.12
N TYR A 465 -56.83 2.35 -31.52
CA TYR A 465 -56.93 1.07 -32.23
C TYR A 465 -57.89 1.11 -33.43
N ASN A 466 -58.92 1.95 -33.39
CA ASN A 466 -59.94 2.09 -34.44
C ASN A 466 -59.45 2.88 -35.67
N ASN A 467 -58.28 3.51 -35.62
CA ASN A 467 -57.73 4.25 -36.74
C ASN A 467 -57.15 3.29 -37.80
N PRO A 468 -57.68 3.26 -39.04
CA PRO A 468 -57.22 2.33 -40.09
C PRO A 468 -55.74 2.48 -40.48
N ASP A 469 -55.17 3.68 -40.34
CA ASP A 469 -53.79 4.01 -40.69
C ASP A 469 -52.81 3.78 -39.51
N PHE A 470 -53.32 3.29 -38.38
CA PHE A 470 -52.52 3.06 -37.18
C PHE A 470 -51.43 2.02 -37.43
N SER A 471 -50.19 2.45 -37.29
CA SER A 471 -49.00 1.67 -37.63
C SER A 471 -47.88 1.91 -36.62
N LEU A 472 -46.90 0.99 -36.60
CA LEU A 472 -45.72 1.12 -35.76
C LEU A 472 -44.92 2.40 -36.07
N VAL A 473 -44.93 2.85 -37.34
CA VAL A 473 -44.27 4.09 -37.76
C VAL A 473 -44.93 5.29 -37.10
N MET A 474 -46.26 5.40 -37.19
CA MET A 474 -47.02 6.47 -36.53
C MET A 474 -46.80 6.48 -35.02
N LEU A 475 -46.78 5.29 -34.39
CA LEU A 475 -46.51 5.14 -32.97
C LEU A 475 -45.08 5.58 -32.61
N SER A 476 -44.10 5.21 -33.44
CA SER A 476 -42.70 5.60 -33.23
C SER A 476 -42.49 7.12 -33.34
N GLU A 477 -43.16 7.79 -34.28
CA GLU A 477 -43.13 9.25 -34.42
C GLU A 477 -43.77 9.95 -33.22
N LYS A 478 -44.91 9.44 -32.74
CA LYS A 478 -45.62 9.98 -31.57
C LYS A 478 -44.75 9.98 -30.31
N PHE A 479 -44.03 8.89 -30.07
CA PHE A 479 -43.20 8.70 -28.89
C PHE A 479 -41.73 9.13 -29.12
N LYS A 480 -41.39 9.66 -30.30
CA LYS A 480 -40.02 10.06 -30.69
C LYS A 480 -39.00 8.92 -30.54
N LEU A 481 -39.40 7.69 -30.89
CA LEU A 481 -38.57 6.49 -30.85
C LEU A 481 -38.26 6.02 -32.27
N THR A 482 -37.21 5.22 -32.43
CA THR A 482 -37.01 4.52 -33.71
C THR A 482 -37.97 3.33 -33.81
N PRO A 483 -38.49 2.98 -35.01
CA PRO A 483 -39.37 1.83 -35.19
C PRO A 483 -38.76 0.52 -34.69
N ASN A 484 -37.45 0.32 -34.87
CA ASN A 484 -36.74 -0.87 -34.41
C ASN A 484 -36.69 -0.96 -32.87
N TYR A 485 -36.40 0.16 -32.19
CA TYR A 485 -36.37 0.19 -30.73
C TYR A 485 -37.76 -0.11 -30.15
N LEU A 486 -38.79 0.56 -30.68
CA LEU A 486 -40.16 0.35 -30.23
C LEU A 486 -40.65 -1.08 -30.52
N SER A 487 -40.32 -1.67 -31.67
CA SER A 487 -40.68 -3.07 -31.95
C SER A 487 -40.03 -4.06 -30.99
N ARG A 488 -38.76 -3.83 -30.62
CA ARG A 488 -38.05 -4.69 -29.68
C ARG A 488 -38.65 -4.55 -28.29
N LEU A 489 -38.80 -3.32 -27.82
CA LEU A 489 -39.38 -2.99 -26.52
C LEU A 489 -40.79 -3.58 -26.37
N PHE A 490 -41.65 -3.41 -27.39
CA PHE A 490 -43.00 -3.96 -27.38
C PHE A 490 -43.02 -5.48 -27.28
N LYS A 491 -42.13 -6.16 -28.02
CA LYS A 491 -42.05 -7.63 -27.99
C LYS A 491 -41.50 -8.16 -26.66
N GLU A 492 -40.54 -7.47 -26.05
CA GLU A 492 -39.99 -7.82 -24.74
C GLU A 492 -41.05 -7.73 -23.64
N GLU A 493 -41.90 -6.71 -23.69
CA GLU A 493 -42.93 -6.47 -22.66
C GLU A 493 -44.21 -7.30 -22.86
N PHE A 494 -44.71 -7.42 -24.10
CA PHE A 494 -45.98 -8.11 -24.40
C PHE A 494 -45.81 -9.55 -24.92
N GLY A 495 -44.58 -9.99 -25.18
CA GLY A 495 -44.28 -11.33 -25.71
C GLY A 495 -44.64 -11.54 -27.19
N GLU A 496 -45.27 -10.56 -27.84
CA GLU A 496 -45.74 -10.64 -29.22
C GLU A 496 -45.44 -9.38 -30.04
N LYS A 497 -45.68 -9.43 -31.36
CA LYS A 497 -45.42 -8.29 -32.24
C LYS A 497 -46.58 -7.30 -32.17
N PHE A 498 -46.28 -6.00 -32.30
CA PHE A 498 -47.27 -4.92 -32.34
C PHE A 498 -48.46 -5.18 -33.30
N ILE A 499 -48.20 -5.70 -34.51
CA ILE A 499 -49.25 -5.96 -35.50
C ILE A 499 -50.21 -7.06 -35.03
N ASP A 500 -49.68 -8.09 -34.37
CA ASP A 500 -50.47 -9.21 -33.85
C ASP A 500 -51.32 -8.73 -32.68
N TYR A 501 -50.72 -8.00 -31.72
CA TYR A 501 -51.42 -7.35 -30.60
C TYR A 501 -52.57 -6.43 -31.06
N LEU A 502 -52.31 -5.54 -32.03
CA LEU A 502 -53.32 -4.63 -32.56
C LEU A 502 -54.47 -5.40 -33.24
N ALA A 503 -54.16 -6.47 -33.97
CA ALA A 503 -55.18 -7.31 -34.59
C ALA A 503 -56.06 -7.98 -33.53
N GLU A 504 -55.47 -8.53 -32.48
CA GLU A 504 -56.20 -9.15 -31.37
C GLU A 504 -57.11 -8.13 -30.66
N LEU A 505 -56.58 -6.97 -30.30
CA LEU A 505 -57.35 -5.88 -29.68
C LEU A 505 -58.55 -5.48 -30.54
N ARG A 506 -58.36 -5.28 -31.86
CA ARG A 506 -59.45 -4.96 -32.78
C ARG A 506 -60.50 -6.07 -32.87
N ILE A 507 -60.08 -7.34 -32.85
CA ILE A 507 -61.00 -8.48 -32.90
C ILE A 507 -61.78 -8.62 -31.59
N GLU A 508 -61.17 -8.39 -30.43
CA GLU A 508 -61.87 -8.39 -29.14
C GLU A 508 -62.96 -7.29 -29.09
N GLN A 509 -62.62 -6.08 -29.55
CA GLN A 509 -63.62 -4.99 -29.68
C GLN A 509 -64.72 -5.36 -30.69
N ALA A 510 -64.37 -6.04 -31.78
CA ALA A 510 -65.34 -6.53 -32.76
C ALA A 510 -66.28 -7.60 -32.17
N LYS A 511 -65.76 -8.55 -31.39
CA LYS A 511 -66.58 -9.56 -30.68
C LYS A 511 -67.61 -8.88 -29.79
N HIS A 512 -67.19 -7.88 -29.01
CA HIS A 512 -68.08 -7.11 -28.16
C HIS A 512 -69.19 -6.43 -28.97
N LEU A 513 -68.84 -5.73 -30.05
CA LEU A 513 -69.82 -5.06 -30.92
C LEU A 513 -70.76 -6.04 -31.64
N LEU A 514 -70.28 -7.22 -32.01
CA LEU A 514 -71.08 -8.25 -32.69
C LEU A 514 -72.21 -8.79 -31.81
N VAL A 515 -71.99 -8.84 -30.49
CA VAL A 515 -72.96 -9.34 -29.51
C VAL A 515 -73.88 -8.21 -29.03
N THR A 516 -73.31 -7.05 -28.69
CA THR A 516 -74.02 -5.94 -28.04
C THR A 516 -74.78 -5.02 -28.99
N THR A 517 -74.52 -5.09 -30.31
CA THR A 517 -75.12 -4.17 -31.28
C THR A 517 -75.70 -4.89 -32.51
N PRO A 518 -76.75 -4.33 -33.13
CA PRO A 518 -77.29 -4.85 -34.39
C PRO A 518 -76.53 -4.36 -35.64
N SER A 519 -75.42 -3.61 -35.50
CA SER A 519 -74.68 -3.01 -36.63
C SER A 519 -74.28 -4.04 -37.70
N ALA A 520 -74.24 -3.64 -38.96
CA ALA A 520 -73.81 -4.54 -40.04
C ALA A 520 -72.33 -4.96 -39.87
N ILE A 521 -71.95 -6.15 -40.33
CA ILE A 521 -70.56 -6.65 -40.23
C ILE A 521 -69.58 -5.67 -40.89
N GLN A 522 -69.98 -5.03 -42.00
CA GLN A 522 -69.20 -4.00 -42.66
C GLN A 522 -69.00 -2.75 -41.78
N GLU A 523 -70.03 -2.29 -41.07
CA GLU A 523 -69.94 -1.15 -40.15
C GLU A 523 -69.03 -1.47 -38.96
N ILE A 524 -69.12 -2.68 -38.42
CA ILE A 524 -68.25 -3.12 -37.31
C ILE A 524 -66.80 -3.18 -37.77
N ALA A 525 -66.54 -3.69 -38.98
CA ALA A 525 -65.19 -3.70 -39.56
C ALA A 525 -64.59 -2.29 -39.63
N VAL A 526 -65.36 -1.30 -40.07
CA VAL A 526 -64.92 0.11 -40.11
C VAL A 526 -64.71 0.66 -38.70
N LYS A 527 -65.65 0.41 -37.76
CA LYS A 527 -65.57 0.89 -36.38
C LYS A 527 -64.34 0.39 -35.61
N VAL A 528 -63.85 -0.80 -35.93
CA VAL A 528 -62.66 -1.39 -35.30
C VAL A 528 -61.39 -1.22 -36.15
N GLY A 529 -61.41 -0.34 -37.16
CA GLY A 529 -60.21 0.10 -37.87
C GLY A 529 -59.79 -0.76 -39.06
N TYR A 530 -60.70 -1.49 -39.71
CA TYR A 530 -60.43 -2.17 -40.97
C TYR A 530 -61.09 -1.43 -42.15
N THR A 531 -60.28 -0.99 -43.11
CA THR A 531 -60.74 -0.34 -44.36
C THR A 531 -61.53 -1.29 -45.27
N HIS A 532 -61.20 -2.59 -45.24
CA HIS A 532 -61.82 -3.60 -46.10
C HIS A 532 -62.43 -4.73 -45.27
N THR A 533 -63.73 -4.97 -45.45
CA THR A 533 -64.48 -6.00 -44.72
C THR A 533 -63.96 -7.42 -44.98
N PHE A 534 -63.48 -7.72 -46.18
CA PHE A 534 -62.86 -9.02 -46.48
C PHE A 534 -61.61 -9.29 -45.64
N SER A 535 -60.78 -8.26 -45.42
CA SER A 535 -59.59 -8.37 -44.57
C SER A 535 -59.98 -8.62 -43.12
N PHE A 536 -60.99 -7.90 -42.61
CA PHE A 536 -61.55 -8.12 -41.28
C PHE A 536 -62.08 -9.55 -41.10
N ILE A 537 -62.92 -10.06 -42.02
CA ILE A 537 -63.49 -11.41 -41.93
C ILE A 537 -62.38 -12.47 -41.91
N ARG A 538 -61.32 -12.28 -42.71
CA ARG A 538 -60.17 -13.20 -42.77
C ARG A 538 -59.41 -13.23 -41.44
N VAL A 539 -59.11 -12.06 -40.87
CA VAL A 539 -58.40 -11.95 -39.58
C VAL A 539 -59.27 -12.47 -38.44
N PHE A 540 -60.54 -12.10 -38.40
CA PHE A 540 -61.51 -12.60 -37.41
C PHE A 540 -61.60 -14.13 -37.47
N LYS A 541 -61.76 -14.73 -38.66
CA LYS A 541 -61.79 -16.19 -38.81
C LYS A 541 -60.48 -16.85 -38.39
N LYS A 542 -59.33 -16.22 -38.65
CA LYS A 542 -58.02 -16.73 -38.24
C LYS A 542 -57.87 -16.76 -36.72
N LEU A 543 -58.26 -15.69 -36.02
CA LEU A 543 -58.07 -15.56 -34.57
C LEU A 543 -59.19 -16.24 -33.75
N VAL A 544 -60.41 -16.27 -34.28
CA VAL A 544 -61.60 -16.78 -33.56
C VAL A 544 -62.03 -18.17 -34.03
N GLY A 545 -61.52 -18.65 -35.17
CA GLY A 545 -61.84 -19.95 -35.76
C GLY A 545 -63.12 -20.00 -36.60
N ARG A 546 -63.96 -18.95 -36.56
CA ARG A 546 -65.27 -18.85 -37.23
C ARG A 546 -65.51 -17.47 -37.81
N THR A 547 -66.48 -17.32 -38.72
CA THR A 547 -66.76 -16.01 -39.33
C THR A 547 -67.47 -15.07 -38.33
N PRO A 548 -67.38 -13.73 -38.49
CA PRO A 548 -68.12 -12.78 -37.66
C PRO A 548 -69.64 -13.02 -37.67
N GLY A 549 -70.19 -13.46 -38.80
CA GLY A 549 -71.62 -13.77 -38.95
C GLY A 549 -72.03 -15.00 -38.16
N ASP A 550 -71.21 -16.06 -38.19
CA ASP A 550 -71.46 -17.27 -37.40
C ASP A 550 -71.32 -16.97 -35.89
N TYR A 551 -70.31 -16.18 -35.52
CA TYR A 551 -70.11 -15.73 -34.14
C TYR A 551 -71.35 -15.00 -33.62
N ARG A 552 -71.90 -14.04 -34.38
CA ARG A 552 -73.11 -13.30 -33.97
C ARG A 552 -74.30 -14.23 -33.76
N LYS A 553 -74.56 -15.16 -34.69
CA LYS A 553 -75.72 -16.07 -34.60
C LYS A 553 -75.68 -16.92 -33.34
N GLU A 554 -74.51 -17.37 -32.94
CA GLU A 554 -74.33 -18.22 -31.77
C GLU A 554 -74.56 -17.48 -30.45
N PHE A 555 -74.05 -16.26 -30.31
CA PHE A 555 -74.12 -15.49 -29.06
C PHE A 555 -75.32 -14.55 -28.94
N GLN A 556 -76.14 -14.40 -30.00
CA GLN A 556 -77.44 -13.72 -29.92
C GLN A 556 -78.62 -14.69 -29.86
N GLN A 557 -78.38 -16.00 -29.97
CA GLN A 557 -79.41 -17.06 -29.81
C GLN A 557 -79.33 -17.77 -28.45
N ALA A 558 -78.37 -17.39 -27.60
CA ALA A 558 -78.31 -17.70 -26.18
C ALA A 558 -78.71 -16.46 -25.39
#